data_AF-A0A7V8Z913-F1
#
_entry.id   AF-A0A7V8Z913-F1
#
_cell.length_a   1.000
_cell.length_b   1.000
_cell.length_c   1.000
_cell.angle_alpha   90.00
_cell.angle_beta   90.00
_cell.angle_gamma   90.00
#
_symmetry.space_group_name_H-M   'P 1'
#
loop_
_entity.id
_entity.type
_entity.pdbx_description
1 polymer ?
#
loop_
_entity_poly.entity_id
_entity_poly.type
_entity_poly.pdbx_seq_one_letter_code
_entity_poly.pdbx_strand_id
1 'polypeptide(L)'
;VSNLRQNLRVEVATGATLVDGTLTPAVIVSPLDPNIGAAAYTNNFAGATSTTLYDIDFFRDRLVIQNPPNSGTLIRVGELAPLVPPMGADITNDLVNFDISGLSGTAYASLTLPSANFSVLYTINLGTGLASFVGVIGGGASIRGLAAPVGNPVPEPATLLLLGTGLAGVAAKVRRHRKGNESTEV
;
A
#
# COMPACT_ATOMS: atom_id res chain seq x y z
N VAL A 1 -6.14 11.87 6.93
CA VAL A 1 -5.62 13.13 6.35
C VAL A 1 -6.55 13.61 5.24
N SER A 2 -6.52 14.90 4.84
CA SER A 2 -7.31 15.40 3.70
C SER A 2 -6.69 16.61 3.01
N ASN A 3 -7.28 16.99 1.87
CA ASN A 3 -6.99 18.20 1.11
C ASN A 3 -7.49 19.50 1.75
N LEU A 4 -8.20 19.42 2.88
CA LEU A 4 -8.63 20.56 3.71
C LEU A 4 -7.82 20.63 5.00
N ARG A 5 -6.60 20.08 4.99
CA ARG A 5 -5.65 20.07 6.11
C ARG A 5 -6.14 19.31 7.34
N GLN A 6 -7.13 18.44 7.18
CA GLN A 6 -7.66 17.66 8.28
C GLN A 6 -6.69 16.52 8.62
N ASN A 7 -6.39 16.35 9.90
CA ASN A 7 -5.62 15.24 10.42
C ASN A 7 -6.50 14.45 11.37
N LEU A 8 -6.77 13.18 11.05
CA LEU A 8 -7.63 12.31 11.83
C LEU A 8 -6.85 11.07 12.22
N ARG A 9 -6.97 10.65 13.47
CA ARG A 9 -6.42 9.41 13.98
C ARG A 9 -7.55 8.50 14.45
N VAL A 10 -7.40 7.20 14.24
CA VAL A 10 -8.28 6.19 14.85
C VAL A 10 -7.58 5.58 16.04
N GLU A 11 -8.26 5.56 17.19
CA GLU A 11 -7.81 4.85 18.37
C GLU A 11 -8.17 3.38 18.24
N VAL A 12 -7.19 2.52 17.94
CA VAL A 12 -7.40 1.11 17.56
C VAL A 12 -8.18 0.32 18.61
N ALA A 13 -7.98 0.61 19.90
CA ALA A 13 -8.64 -0.10 21.00
C ALA A 13 -10.14 0.20 21.09
N THR A 14 -10.59 1.37 20.66
CA THR A 14 -11.97 1.85 20.84
C THR A 14 -12.70 2.08 19.53
N GLY A 15 -11.97 2.16 18.41
CA GLY A 15 -12.48 2.60 17.12
C GLY A 15 -12.84 4.09 17.07
N ALA A 16 -12.57 4.86 18.13
CA ALA A 16 -12.89 6.28 18.15
C ALA A 16 -12.00 7.05 17.18
N THR A 17 -12.59 8.00 16.45
CA THR A 17 -11.86 8.95 15.61
C THR A 17 -11.56 10.20 16.41
N LEU A 18 -10.29 10.58 16.45
CA LEU A 18 -9.78 11.81 17.04
C LEU A 18 -9.38 12.79 15.95
N VAL A 19 -9.55 14.08 16.24
CA VAL A 19 -9.03 15.18 15.42
C VAL A 19 -7.70 15.61 15.99
N ASP A 20 -6.64 15.47 15.20
CA ASP A 20 -5.28 15.87 15.55
C ASP A 20 -4.99 17.31 15.06
N GLY A 21 -3.75 17.77 15.26
CA GLY A 21 -3.29 19.08 14.78
C GLY A 21 -3.43 19.22 13.26
N THR A 22 -3.81 20.42 12.82
CA THR A 22 -4.00 20.76 11.40
C THR A 22 -2.72 20.53 10.59
N LEU A 23 -2.87 19.96 9.39
CA LEU A 23 -1.75 19.75 8.49
C LEU A 23 -1.12 21.10 8.09
N THR A 24 0.17 21.25 8.39
CA THR A 24 0.90 22.51 8.25
C THR A 24 2.31 22.25 7.70
N PRO A 25 2.74 22.95 6.65
CA PRO A 25 4.13 22.87 6.20
C PRO A 25 5.09 23.38 7.28
N ALA A 26 6.19 22.65 7.52
CA ALA A 26 7.23 23.07 8.46
C ALA A 26 7.91 24.39 8.02
N VAL A 27 7.97 24.64 6.72
CA VAL A 27 8.44 25.90 6.13
C VAL A 27 7.36 26.43 5.21
N ILE A 28 6.88 27.65 5.49
CA ILE A 28 5.89 28.35 4.68
C ILE A 28 6.63 29.08 3.56
N VAL A 29 6.74 28.42 2.40
CA VAL A 29 7.40 28.97 1.20
C VAL A 29 6.43 29.57 0.18
N SER A 30 5.13 29.41 0.39
CA SER A 30 4.05 29.88 -0.49
C SER A 30 2.75 29.91 0.30
N PRO A 31 1.80 30.84 0.01
CA PRO A 31 0.53 30.95 0.73
C PRO A 31 -0.43 29.79 0.46
N LEU A 32 -0.09 28.89 -0.45
CA LEU A 32 -0.92 27.72 -0.73
C LEU A 32 -0.91 26.78 0.48
N ASP A 33 -2.05 26.18 0.77
CA ASP A 33 -2.22 25.16 1.82
C ASP A 33 -1.73 23.79 1.35
N PRO A 34 -1.31 22.86 2.24
CA PRO A 34 -1.00 21.49 1.86
C PRO A 34 -2.27 20.73 1.46
N ASN A 35 -2.20 19.98 0.37
CA ASN A 35 -3.31 19.18 -0.13
C ASN A 35 -2.91 17.71 -0.06
N ILE A 36 -3.17 17.08 1.08
CA ILE A 36 -2.77 15.69 1.30
C ILE A 36 -3.84 14.74 0.77
N GLY A 37 -3.44 13.86 -0.15
CA GLY A 37 -4.32 12.87 -0.79
C GLY A 37 -4.20 11.47 -0.20
N ALA A 38 -3.00 11.09 0.24
CA ALA A 38 -2.74 9.78 0.81
C ALA A 38 -1.58 9.83 1.81
N ALA A 39 -1.55 8.85 2.71
CA ALA A 39 -0.54 8.71 3.75
C ALA A 39 -0.22 7.22 3.97
N ALA A 40 1.03 6.89 4.28
CA ALA A 40 1.46 5.53 4.59
C ALA A 40 2.62 5.52 5.59
N TYR A 41 2.64 4.49 6.45
CA TYR A 41 3.71 4.27 7.41
C TYR A 41 4.75 3.29 6.86
N THR A 42 6.04 3.59 7.08
CA THR A 42 7.07 2.55 6.99
C THR A 42 6.89 1.53 8.12
N ASN A 43 7.38 0.32 7.89
CA ASN A 43 7.34 -0.78 8.88
C ASN A 43 5.91 -1.05 9.40
N ASN A 44 4.91 -1.03 8.52
CA ASN A 44 3.53 -1.34 8.85
C ASN A 44 3.32 -2.86 9.08
N PHE A 45 3.94 -3.39 10.13
CA PHE A 45 3.83 -4.78 10.56
C PHE A 45 3.86 -4.88 12.09
N ALA A 46 3.33 -5.97 12.64
CA ALA A 46 3.24 -6.16 14.08
C ALA A 46 4.64 -6.23 14.73
N GLY A 47 4.84 -5.46 15.80
CA GLY A 47 6.10 -5.44 16.55
C GLY A 47 7.18 -4.50 16.01
N ALA A 48 6.88 -3.68 14.99
CA ALA A 48 7.78 -2.60 14.58
C ALA A 48 8.07 -1.64 15.74
N THR A 49 9.35 -1.34 15.98
CA THR A 49 9.80 -0.45 17.06
C THR A 49 9.94 1.00 16.62
N SER A 50 9.95 1.26 15.31
CA SER A 50 10.05 2.58 14.71
C SER A 50 9.31 2.62 13.37
N THR A 51 8.62 3.72 13.13
CA THR A 51 7.88 4.00 11.89
C THR A 51 8.12 5.43 11.46
N THR A 52 7.82 5.74 10.20
CA THR A 52 7.83 7.09 9.65
C THR A 52 6.58 7.26 8.83
N LEU A 53 5.79 8.30 9.11
CA LEU A 53 4.61 8.66 8.35
C LEU A 53 5.01 9.52 7.15
N TYR A 54 4.69 9.04 5.96
CA TYR A 54 4.86 9.76 4.72
C TYR A 54 3.49 10.12 4.14
N ASP A 55 3.39 11.33 3.59
CA ASP A 55 2.20 11.79 2.87
C ASP A 55 2.54 12.22 1.44
N ILE A 56 1.53 12.14 0.58
CA ILE A 56 1.58 12.74 -0.76
C ILE A 56 0.77 14.04 -0.75
N ASP A 57 1.48 15.16 -0.94
CA ASP A 57 0.88 16.47 -1.23
C ASP A 57 0.70 16.58 -2.74
N PHE A 58 -0.49 16.23 -3.22
CA PHE A 58 -0.76 16.04 -4.64
C PHE A 58 -0.73 17.36 -5.41
N PHE A 59 -1.23 18.44 -4.82
CA PHE A 59 -1.25 19.77 -5.45
C PHE A 59 0.16 20.37 -5.67
N ARG A 60 1.18 19.84 -5.00
CA ARG A 60 2.57 20.27 -5.17
C ARG A 60 3.46 19.17 -5.73
N ASP A 61 2.89 18.05 -6.15
CA ASP A 61 3.62 16.90 -6.64
C ASP A 61 4.81 16.49 -5.75
N ARG A 62 4.62 16.40 -4.42
CA ARG A 62 5.73 16.13 -3.49
C ARG A 62 5.43 15.08 -2.45
N LEU A 63 6.49 14.38 -2.04
CA LEU A 63 6.52 13.53 -0.87
C LEU A 63 6.92 14.36 0.35
N VAL A 64 6.18 14.19 1.45
CA VAL A 64 6.49 14.83 2.73
C VAL A 64 6.47 13.80 3.87
N ILE A 65 7.16 14.11 4.96
CA ILE A 65 7.08 13.38 6.22
C ILE A 65 6.18 14.16 7.18
N GLN A 66 5.22 13.50 7.81
CA GLN A 66 4.42 14.07 8.89
C GLN A 66 5.09 13.79 10.24
N ASN A 67 5.72 14.79 10.83
CA ASN A 67 6.46 14.61 12.08
C ASN A 67 6.46 15.87 12.97
N PRO A 68 5.92 15.80 14.20
CA PRO A 68 5.20 14.66 14.78
C PRO A 68 3.86 14.39 14.07
N PRO A 69 3.43 13.12 13.92
CA PRO A 69 2.16 12.78 13.26
C PRO A 69 0.96 13.53 13.84
N ASN A 70 0.82 13.56 15.16
CA ASN A 70 -0.35 14.15 15.82
C ASN A 70 -0.35 15.68 15.78
N SER A 71 0.80 16.31 15.49
CA SER A 71 0.90 17.75 15.31
C SER A 71 0.56 18.20 13.89
N GLY A 72 0.61 17.29 12.90
CA GLY A 72 0.33 17.59 11.50
C GLY A 72 1.44 18.36 10.77
N THR A 73 2.64 18.46 11.35
CA THR A 73 3.76 19.17 10.74
C THR A 73 4.31 18.38 9.55
N LEU A 74 4.36 18.99 8.37
CA LEU A 74 4.79 18.39 7.10
C LEU A 74 6.19 18.87 6.71
N ILE A 75 7.14 17.94 6.63
CA ILE A 75 8.54 18.18 6.27
C ILE A 75 8.77 17.66 4.86
N ARG A 76 9.21 18.52 3.93
CA ARG A 76 9.45 18.11 2.54
C ARG A 76 10.59 17.09 2.45
N VAL A 77 10.36 16.01 1.72
CA VAL A 77 11.39 15.04 1.32
C VAL A 77 11.93 15.43 -0.05
N GLY A 78 11.05 15.50 -1.05
CA GLY A 78 11.40 15.86 -2.41
C GLY A 78 10.20 15.79 -3.35
N GLU A 79 10.43 16.13 -4.61
CA GLU A 79 9.40 16.11 -5.64
C GLU A 79 9.15 14.67 -6.12
N LEU A 80 7.89 14.36 -6.42
CA LEU A 80 7.50 13.17 -7.18
C LEU A 80 7.98 13.28 -8.63
N ALA A 81 8.13 14.52 -9.12
CA ALA A 81 8.52 14.84 -10.48
C ALA A 81 10.04 14.71 -10.75
N PRO A 82 10.45 14.48 -12.02
CA PRO A 82 9.60 14.30 -13.18
C PRO A 82 8.91 12.93 -13.15
N LEU A 83 7.60 12.90 -13.37
CA LEU A 83 6.91 11.64 -13.66
C LEU A 83 7.44 11.15 -15.01
N VAL A 84 7.88 9.89 -15.07
CA VAL A 84 8.37 9.26 -16.31
C VAL A 84 7.47 8.07 -16.60
N PRO A 85 6.71 8.01 -17.71
CA PRO A 85 6.71 8.98 -18.80
C PRO A 85 6.20 10.35 -18.34
N PRO A 86 6.69 11.46 -18.93
CA PRO A 86 6.19 12.80 -18.64
C PRO A 86 4.73 12.87 -19.09
N MET A 87 3.81 12.76 -18.13
CA MET A 87 2.38 12.80 -18.41
C MET A 87 1.81 14.23 -18.38
N GLY A 88 2.68 15.23 -18.30
CA GLY A 88 2.39 16.63 -18.69
C GLY A 88 1.43 17.42 -17.79
N ALA A 89 1.03 16.89 -16.63
CA ALA A 89 0.12 17.58 -15.73
C ALA A 89 0.47 17.33 -14.26
N ASP A 90 0.38 18.40 -13.48
CA ASP A 90 0.34 18.42 -12.01
C ASP A 90 -0.77 17.48 -11.52
N ILE A 91 -0.56 16.72 -10.44
CA ILE A 91 -1.59 15.85 -9.88
C ILE A 91 -2.61 16.76 -9.19
N THR A 92 -3.72 17.09 -9.85
CA THR A 92 -4.70 18.03 -9.27
C THR A 92 -5.99 17.38 -8.75
N ASN A 93 -6.13 16.06 -8.84
CA ASN A 93 -7.27 15.33 -8.25
C ASN A 93 -6.89 14.60 -6.96
N ASP A 94 -7.90 14.24 -6.19
CA ASP A 94 -7.79 13.53 -4.92
C ASP A 94 -7.77 12.01 -5.06
N LEU A 95 -7.75 11.47 -6.29
CA LEU A 95 -7.61 10.02 -6.56
C LEU A 95 -6.14 9.61 -6.52
N VAL A 96 -5.55 9.84 -5.35
CA VAL A 96 -4.19 9.50 -4.99
C VAL A 96 -4.27 8.42 -3.92
N ASN A 97 -3.56 7.32 -4.14
CA ASN A 97 -3.45 6.24 -3.17
C ASN A 97 -1.98 5.94 -2.94
N PHE A 98 -1.64 5.58 -1.71
CA PHE A 98 -0.26 5.36 -1.32
C PHE A 98 -0.21 4.28 -0.24
N ASP A 99 0.67 3.31 -0.41
CA ASP A 99 0.96 2.33 0.63
C ASP A 99 2.43 1.90 0.57
N ILE A 100 2.97 1.50 1.72
CA ILE A 100 4.35 1.03 1.85
C ILE A 100 4.30 -0.42 2.30
N SER A 101 4.85 -1.32 1.48
CA SER A 101 4.85 -2.75 1.80
C SER A 101 5.56 -2.99 3.13
N GLY A 102 4.85 -3.56 4.10
CA GLY A 102 5.45 -4.04 5.35
C GLY A 102 6.37 -5.25 5.15
N LEU A 103 6.36 -5.88 3.97
CA LEU A 103 7.23 -7.00 3.62
C LEU A 103 8.54 -6.54 2.98
N SER A 104 8.47 -5.70 1.94
CA SER A 104 9.66 -5.29 1.17
C SER A 104 10.17 -3.88 1.48
N GLY A 105 9.37 -3.06 2.17
CA GLY A 105 9.63 -1.62 2.31
C GLY A 105 9.39 -0.81 1.03
N THR A 106 8.93 -1.44 -0.05
CA THR A 106 8.64 -0.74 -1.31
C THR A 106 7.41 0.12 -1.15
N ALA A 107 7.55 1.41 -1.45
CA ALA A 107 6.45 2.36 -1.47
C ALA A 107 5.80 2.39 -2.86
N TYR A 108 4.48 2.22 -2.89
CA TYR A 108 3.68 2.23 -4.11
C TYR A 108 2.66 3.36 -4.07
N ALA A 109 2.52 4.07 -5.18
CA ALA A 109 1.49 5.07 -5.34
C ALA A 109 0.65 4.79 -6.59
N SER A 110 -0.66 4.96 -6.48
CA SER A 110 -1.56 5.03 -7.63
C SER A 110 -1.97 6.48 -7.82
N LEU A 111 -1.56 7.06 -8.94
CA LEU A 111 -1.79 8.46 -9.25
C LEU A 111 -2.72 8.56 -10.45
N THR A 112 -3.75 9.40 -10.34
CA THR A 112 -4.66 9.72 -11.45
C THR A 112 -4.37 11.15 -11.85
N LEU A 113 -4.16 11.41 -13.14
CA LEU A 113 -3.87 12.75 -13.62
C LEU A 113 -5.15 13.50 -14.00
N PRO A 114 -5.14 14.84 -14.07
CA PRO A 114 -6.34 15.63 -14.31
C PRO A 114 -7.04 15.33 -15.65
N SER A 115 -6.26 14.95 -16.66
CA SER A 115 -6.75 14.60 -18.01
C SER A 115 -6.97 13.09 -18.21
N ALA A 116 -6.67 12.27 -17.20
CA ALA A 116 -6.71 10.82 -17.31
C ALA A 116 -7.92 10.25 -16.54
N ASN A 117 -8.64 9.34 -17.19
CA ASN A 117 -9.72 8.55 -16.56
C ASN A 117 -9.20 7.20 -16.03
N PHE A 118 -7.89 7.09 -15.84
CA PHE A 118 -7.22 5.88 -15.40
C PHE A 118 -6.08 6.22 -14.44
N SER A 119 -5.81 5.31 -13.51
CA SER A 119 -4.68 5.46 -12.60
C SER A 119 -3.44 4.71 -13.10
N VAL A 120 -2.29 5.27 -12.76
CA VAL A 120 -0.98 4.73 -13.07
C VAL A 120 -0.27 4.35 -11.78
N LEU A 121 0.34 3.18 -11.76
CA LEU A 121 1.13 2.68 -10.66
C LEU A 121 2.57 3.20 -10.75
N TYR A 122 3.04 3.74 -9.65
CA TYR A 122 4.41 4.18 -9.44
C TYR A 122 5.01 3.48 -8.22
N THR A 123 6.32 3.30 -8.22
CA THR A 123 7.09 3.17 -6.99
C THR A 123 7.61 4.54 -6.57
N ILE A 124 7.66 4.80 -5.27
CA ILE A 124 8.16 6.06 -4.72
C ILE A 124 9.47 5.81 -3.98
N ASN A 125 10.51 6.58 -4.28
CA ASN A 125 11.73 6.56 -3.48
C ASN A 125 11.52 7.40 -2.21
N LEU A 126 11.46 6.74 -1.05
CA LEU A 126 11.21 7.43 0.23
C LEU A 126 12.33 8.37 0.68
N GLY A 127 13.54 8.24 0.14
CA GLY A 127 14.67 9.10 0.46
C GLY A 127 14.74 10.37 -0.41
N THR A 128 14.26 10.31 -1.65
CA THR A 128 14.34 11.42 -2.61
C THR A 128 12.99 12.01 -3.00
N GLY A 129 11.89 11.31 -2.74
CA GLY A 129 10.55 11.65 -3.22
C GLY A 129 10.24 11.17 -4.65
N LEU A 130 11.25 10.78 -5.44
CA LEU A 130 11.06 10.52 -6.88
C LEU A 130 10.09 9.36 -7.15
N ALA A 131 9.10 9.60 -8.02
CA ALA A 131 8.18 8.58 -8.51
C ALA A 131 8.73 7.91 -9.79
N SER A 132 8.69 6.58 -9.84
CA SER A 132 9.12 5.77 -10.99
C SER A 132 7.96 4.94 -11.51
N PHE A 133 7.67 5.03 -12.80
CA PHE A 133 6.55 4.31 -13.41
C PHE A 133 6.73 2.80 -13.38
N VAL A 134 5.64 2.13 -13.04
CA VAL A 134 5.52 0.67 -13.10
C VAL A 134 4.61 0.28 -14.27
N GLY A 135 3.43 0.91 -14.38
CA GLY A 135 2.45 0.55 -15.40
C GLY A 135 1.08 1.19 -15.18
N VAL A 136 0.22 1.11 -16.20
CA VAL A 136 -1.21 1.41 -16.05
C VAL A 136 -1.87 0.32 -15.21
N ILE A 137 -2.76 0.69 -14.29
CA ILE A 137 -3.44 -0.28 -13.44
C ILE A 137 -4.65 -0.87 -14.19
N GLY A 138 -4.67 -2.20 -14.31
CA GLY A 138 -5.76 -2.94 -14.96
C GLY A 138 -5.94 -2.54 -16.43
N GLY A 139 -7.19 -2.44 -16.87
CA GLY A 139 -7.57 -2.03 -18.23
C GLY A 139 -7.70 -0.52 -18.44
N GLY A 140 -7.15 0.31 -17.55
CA GLY A 140 -7.32 1.77 -17.59
C GLY A 140 -8.49 2.26 -16.74
N ALA A 141 -8.61 1.75 -15.51
CA ALA A 141 -9.62 2.23 -14.55
C ALA A 141 -9.01 3.24 -13.57
N SER A 142 -9.84 4.14 -13.05
CA SER A 142 -9.49 4.96 -11.88
C SER A 142 -9.57 4.12 -10.61
N ILE A 143 -8.54 4.23 -9.76
CA ILE A 143 -8.38 3.46 -8.54
C ILE A 143 -8.64 4.34 -7.32
N ARG A 144 -9.44 3.81 -6.38
CA ARG A 144 -9.83 4.49 -5.12
C ARG A 144 -9.15 3.93 -3.88
N GLY A 145 -8.39 2.84 -4.02
CA GLY A 145 -7.69 2.21 -2.92
C GLY A 145 -6.53 1.39 -3.43
N LEU A 146 -5.42 1.45 -2.71
CA LEU A 146 -4.21 0.66 -2.94
C LEU A 146 -3.79 0.09 -1.59
N ALA A 147 -3.46 -1.19 -1.55
CA ALA A 147 -2.87 -1.83 -0.39
C ALA A 147 -1.69 -2.69 -0.84
N ALA A 148 -0.56 -2.53 -0.18
CA ALA A 148 0.64 -3.31 -0.38
C ALA A 148 0.70 -4.45 0.65
N PRO A 149 1.37 -5.57 0.33
CA PRO A 149 1.50 -6.67 1.27
C PRO A 149 2.21 -6.26 2.57
N VAL A 150 1.69 -6.73 3.70
CA VAL A 150 2.30 -6.67 5.02
C VAL A 150 2.80 -8.07 5.41
N GLY A 151 3.98 -8.19 6.03
CA GLY A 151 4.51 -9.50 6.46
C GLY A 151 3.64 -10.14 7.56
N ASN A 152 3.54 -11.47 7.72
CA ASN A 152 4.32 -12.60 7.20
C ASN A 152 3.66 -13.27 5.98
N PRO A 153 4.39 -13.99 5.11
CA PRO A 153 3.75 -14.99 4.25
C PRO A 153 2.94 -15.89 5.17
N VAL A 154 1.67 -16.10 4.86
CA VAL A 154 0.87 -17.15 5.49
C VAL A 154 1.74 -18.41 5.40
N PRO A 155 2.30 -18.96 6.51
CA PRO A 155 2.84 -20.30 6.44
C PRO A 155 1.65 -21.12 5.94
N GLU A 156 1.82 -22.04 5.01
CA GLU A 156 0.72 -22.92 4.63
C GLU A 156 0.76 -24.20 5.49
N PRO A 157 0.36 -24.20 6.79
CA PRO A 157 0.27 -25.44 7.54
C PRO A 157 -0.93 -26.29 7.09
N ALA A 158 -1.80 -25.81 6.19
CA ALA A 158 -3.02 -26.52 5.78
C ALA A 158 -2.96 -27.12 4.36
N THR A 159 -2.41 -26.43 3.36
CA THR A 159 -2.45 -26.88 1.96
C THR A 159 -1.54 -28.09 1.72
N LEU A 160 -0.34 -28.09 2.31
CA LEU A 160 0.58 -29.24 2.27
C LEU A 160 0.01 -30.46 3.04
N LEU A 161 -0.70 -30.21 4.14
CA LEU A 161 -1.35 -31.27 4.92
C LEU A 161 -2.52 -31.90 4.14
N LEU A 162 -3.30 -31.09 3.44
CA LEU A 162 -4.41 -31.55 2.59
C LEU A 162 -3.92 -32.30 1.34
N LEU A 163 -2.81 -31.86 0.74
CA LEU A 163 -2.19 -32.57 -0.38
C LEU A 163 -1.56 -33.91 0.06
N GLY A 164 -0.89 -33.93 1.21
CA GLY A 164 -0.28 -35.13 1.78
C GLY A 164 -1.31 -36.19 2.20
N THR A 165 -2.40 -35.77 2.85
CA THR A 165 -3.49 -36.68 3.23
C THR A 165 -4.30 -37.16 2.02
N GLY A 166 -4.47 -36.33 0.99
CA GLY A 166 -5.08 -36.71 -0.28
C GLY A 166 -4.29 -37.81 -1.01
N LEU A 167 -2.97 -37.66 -1.14
CA LEU A 167 -2.10 -38.67 -1.76
C LEU A 167 -2.06 -39.99 -0.98
N ALA A 168 -1.99 -39.91 0.36
CA ALA A 168 -2.03 -41.10 1.22
C ALA A 168 -3.38 -41.84 1.12
N GLY A 169 -4.50 -41.11 1.07
CA GLY A 169 -5.83 -41.68 0.89
C GLY A 169 -6.01 -42.42 -0.45
N VAL A 170 -5.49 -41.85 -1.54
CA VAL A 170 -5.53 -42.49 -2.87
C VAL A 170 -4.65 -43.75 -2.89
N ALA A 171 -3.43 -43.69 -2.35
CA ALA A 171 -2.53 -44.85 -2.29
C ALA A 171 -3.12 -46.00 -1.45
N ALA A 172 -3.78 -45.70 -0.33
CA ALA A 172 -4.45 -46.69 0.49
C ALA A 172 -5.64 -47.35 -0.22
N LYS A 173 -6.42 -46.57 -0.99
CA LYS A 173 -7.54 -47.09 -1.80
C LYS A 173 -7.07 -48.02 -2.92
N VAL A 174 -6.00 -47.65 -3.63
CA VAL A 174 -5.41 -48.48 -4.70
C VAL A 174 -4.85 -49.79 -4.15
N ARG A 175 -4.18 -49.77 -2.99
CA ARG A 175 -3.65 -50.99 -2.36
C ARG A 175 -4.75 -51.96 -1.91
N ARG A 176 -5.90 -51.45 -1.46
CA ARG A 176 -7.05 -52.29 -1.07
C ARG A 176 -7.72 -52.96 -2.26
N HIS A 177 -7.85 -52.25 -3.39
CA HIS A 177 -8.39 -52.85 -4.62
C HIS A 177 -7.54 -53.99 -5.16
N ARG A 178 -6.21 -53.89 -5.08
CA ARG A 178 -5.31 -54.91 -5.60
C ARG A 178 -5.31 -56.21 -4.80
N LYS A 179 -5.44 -56.13 -3.47
CA LYS A 179 -5.54 -57.34 -2.60
C LYS A 179 -6.88 -58.08 -2.72
N GLY A 180 -7.96 -57.38 -3.09
CA GLY A 180 -9.27 -58.01 -3.30
C GLY A 180 -9.35 -58.87 -4.57
N ASN A 181 -8.52 -58.58 -5.58
CA ASN A 181 -8.51 -59.32 -6.84
C ASN A 181 -7.63 -60.59 -6.82
N GLU A 182 -6.78 -60.78 -5.81
CA GLU A 182 -5.88 -61.95 -5.70
C GLU A 182 -6.52 -63.14 -4.97
N SER A 183 -7.77 -63.02 -4.48
CA SER A 183 -8.43 -64.02 -3.62
C SER A 183 -9.53 -64.86 -4.32
N THR A 184 -9.54 -64.94 -5.66
CA THR A 184 -10.59 -65.66 -6.43
C THR A 184 -10.09 -66.75 -7.37
N GLU A 185 -8.86 -67.24 -7.21
CA GLU A 185 -8.39 -68.45 -7.91
C GLU A 185 -8.13 -69.57 -6.90
N VAL A 186 -9.13 -70.43 -6.69
CA VAL A 186 -8.98 -71.82 -6.21
C VAL A 186 -9.96 -72.69 -6.99
#